data_AF-A0AAN6X3I0-F1
#
_entry.id   AF-A0AAN6X3I0-F1
#
_cell.length_a   1.000
_cell.length_b   1.000
_cell.length_c   1.000
_cell.angle_alpha   90.00
_cell.angle_beta   90.00
_cell.angle_gamma   90.00
#
_symmetry.space_group_name_H-M   'P 1'
#
loop_
_entity.id
_entity.type
_entity.pdbx_description
1 polymer ?
#
loop_
_entity_poly.entity_id
_entity_poly.type
_entity_poly.pdbx_seq_one_letter_code
_entity_poly.pdbx_strand_id
1 'polypeptide(L)'
;MQFCQANRRATQIIRSLPEYKAIVKYAPNVLRGALAIGVGNFFSVGTLYRKLRRYECDDCGDFAGYLFLLSCRRVCHFCLHYDMAYLPIYPGKARSHIQPRMTIVPGLYAMIGRRLDRLALIDRAFATPAERFIYHNRQTSKSWERPGHPLRYVSVVRAPWFNTAQGQAEWGFHCVGCSNLSRFPRHWRRKFTAATFKEHLEECGEITNGRHIDV
;
A
#
# COMPACT_ATOMS: atom_id res chain seq x y z
N MET A 1 0.91 -18.03 1.03
CA MET A 1 1.96 -18.18 2.06
C MET A 1 1.74 -19.41 2.96
N GLN A 2 0.54 -20.00 2.99
CA GLN A 2 0.28 -21.26 3.73
C GLN A 2 1.06 -22.49 3.25
N PHE A 3 1.62 -22.50 2.04
CA PHE A 3 2.43 -23.64 1.56
C PHE A 3 3.67 -23.89 2.44
N CYS A 4 4.25 -22.85 3.06
CA CYS A 4 5.30 -23.01 4.09
C CYS A 4 4.82 -23.71 5.36
N GLN A 5 3.51 -23.84 5.57
CA GLN A 5 2.94 -24.44 6.78
C GLN A 5 2.42 -25.87 6.52
N ALA A 6 2.44 -26.34 5.28
CA ALA A 6 1.92 -27.66 4.91
C ALA A 6 2.86 -28.81 5.31
N ASN A 7 4.18 -28.67 5.12
CA ASN A 7 5.20 -29.60 5.62
C ASN A 7 6.61 -28.98 5.60
N ARG A 8 7.60 -29.66 6.23
CA ARG A 8 9.00 -29.21 6.29
C ARG A 8 9.65 -29.09 4.90
N ARG A 9 9.34 -29.99 3.96
CA ARG A 9 9.88 -29.95 2.59
C ARG A 9 9.39 -28.72 1.81
N ALA A 10 8.11 -28.40 1.90
CA ALA A 10 7.49 -27.23 1.29
C ALA A 10 8.09 -25.93 1.85
N THR A 11 8.40 -25.92 3.16
CA THR A 11 9.15 -24.82 3.79
C THR A 11 10.55 -24.69 3.18
N GLN A 12 11.28 -25.79 3.04
CA GLN A 12 12.61 -25.80 2.44
C GLN A 12 12.59 -25.29 0.99
N ILE A 13 11.61 -25.74 0.19
CA ILE A 13 11.44 -25.31 -1.20
C ILE A 13 11.22 -23.79 -1.24
N ILE A 14 10.25 -23.25 -0.49
CA ILE A 14 9.99 -21.80 -0.52
C ILE A 14 11.19 -21.01 -0.01
N ARG A 15 11.85 -21.48 1.05
CA ARG A 15 13.05 -20.80 1.57
C ARG A 15 14.24 -20.86 0.61
N SER A 16 14.28 -21.83 -0.30
CA SER A 16 15.31 -21.91 -1.34
C SER A 16 15.12 -20.88 -2.45
N LEU A 17 13.87 -20.42 -2.68
CA LEU A 17 13.53 -19.48 -3.76
C LEU A 17 14.25 -18.13 -3.59
N PRO A 18 14.99 -17.66 -4.61
CA PRO A 18 15.65 -16.35 -4.58
C PRO A 18 14.67 -15.19 -4.31
N GLU A 19 13.46 -15.26 -4.88
CA GLU A 19 12.42 -14.26 -4.69
C GLU A 19 12.01 -14.15 -3.22
N TYR A 20 11.83 -15.30 -2.56
CA TYR A 20 11.48 -15.33 -1.15
C TYR A 20 12.61 -14.76 -0.29
N LYS A 21 13.86 -15.15 -0.56
CA LYS A 21 15.04 -14.63 0.15
C LYS A 21 15.16 -13.12 0.01
N ALA A 22 14.96 -12.57 -1.18
CA ALA A 22 14.97 -11.13 -1.42
C ALA A 22 13.88 -10.41 -0.62
N ILE A 23 12.65 -10.93 -0.61
CA ILE A 23 11.54 -10.33 0.14
C ILE A 23 11.83 -10.36 1.64
N VAL A 24 12.33 -11.47 2.19
CA VAL A 24 12.67 -11.58 3.62
C VAL A 24 13.79 -10.61 3.99
N LYS A 25 14.79 -10.44 3.11
CA LYS A 25 15.93 -9.54 3.35
C LYS A 25 15.49 -8.07 3.37
N TYR A 26 14.73 -7.63 2.37
CA TYR A 26 14.49 -6.19 2.15
C TYR A 26 13.09 -5.71 2.54
N ALA A 27 12.09 -6.59 2.56
CA ALA A 27 10.70 -6.24 2.83
C ALA A 27 9.99 -7.24 3.79
N PRO A 28 10.59 -7.63 4.92
CA PRO A 28 10.01 -8.64 5.82
C PRO A 28 8.65 -8.21 6.39
N ASN A 29 8.45 -6.90 6.57
CA ASN A 29 7.20 -6.34 7.08
C ASN A 29 6.02 -6.58 6.13
N VAL A 30 6.26 -6.75 4.83
CA VAL A 30 5.19 -7.08 3.88
C VAL A 30 4.64 -8.47 4.15
N LEU A 31 5.53 -9.44 4.38
CA LEU A 31 5.15 -10.80 4.73
C LEU A 31 4.46 -10.87 6.09
N ARG A 32 5.04 -10.21 7.09
CA ARG A 32 4.47 -10.13 8.44
C ARG A 32 3.08 -9.50 8.41
N GLY A 33 2.93 -8.38 7.70
CA GLY A 33 1.64 -7.70 7.54
C GLY A 33 0.60 -8.58 6.85
N ALA A 34 0.97 -9.21 5.72
CA ALA A 34 0.09 -10.10 4.98
C ALA A 34 -0.41 -11.29 5.79
N LEU A 35 0.47 -11.88 6.61
CA LEU A 35 0.13 -12.97 7.53
C LEU A 35 -0.72 -12.47 8.70
N ALA A 36 -0.35 -11.34 9.30
CA ALA A 36 -1.06 -10.78 10.46
C ALA A 36 -2.50 -10.41 10.14
N ILE A 37 -2.75 -9.87 8.94
CA ILE A 37 -4.11 -9.53 8.52
C ILE A 37 -4.86 -10.68 7.84
N GLY A 38 -4.21 -11.83 7.63
CA GLY A 38 -4.84 -13.04 7.07
C GLY A 38 -5.01 -13.06 5.55
N VAL A 39 -4.29 -12.23 4.79
CA VAL A 39 -4.43 -12.13 3.32
C VAL A 39 -3.35 -12.88 2.53
N GLY A 40 -2.40 -13.53 3.22
CA GLY A 40 -1.26 -14.19 2.58
C GLY A 40 -1.61 -15.34 1.61
N ASN A 41 -2.88 -15.73 1.48
CA ASN A 41 -3.35 -16.74 0.53
C ASN A 41 -3.85 -16.14 -0.80
N PHE A 42 -4.11 -14.84 -0.86
CA PHE A 42 -4.68 -14.19 -2.05
C PHE A 42 -3.62 -13.81 -3.10
N PHE A 43 -2.33 -13.92 -2.77
CA PHE A 43 -1.24 -13.66 -3.71
C PHE A 43 -0.03 -14.57 -3.44
N SER A 44 0.72 -14.86 -4.51
CA SER A 44 1.93 -15.68 -4.46
C SER A 44 3.18 -14.85 -4.13
N VAL A 45 4.25 -15.53 -3.70
CA VAL A 45 5.59 -14.92 -3.53
C VAL A 45 6.05 -14.26 -4.82
N GLY A 46 5.83 -14.91 -5.98
CA GLY A 46 6.23 -14.38 -7.28
C GLY A 46 5.47 -13.11 -7.68
N THR A 47 4.16 -13.04 -7.40
CA THR A 47 3.38 -11.80 -7.62
C THR A 47 3.88 -10.67 -6.74
N LEU A 48 4.12 -10.95 -5.47
CA LEU A 48 4.69 -9.97 -4.55
C LEU A 48 6.08 -9.50 -5.01
N TYR A 49 6.96 -10.42 -5.42
CA TYR A 49 8.30 -10.09 -5.89
C TYR A 49 8.26 -9.22 -7.16
N ARG A 50 7.40 -9.55 -8.14
CA ARG A 50 7.19 -8.72 -9.34
C ARG A 50 6.72 -7.31 -8.98
N LYS A 51 5.81 -7.16 -8.02
CA LYS A 51 5.38 -5.85 -7.53
C LYS A 51 6.52 -5.13 -6.83
N LEU A 52 7.32 -5.81 -6.00
CA LEU A 52 8.47 -5.19 -5.36
C LEU A 52 9.55 -4.74 -6.35
N ARG A 53 9.64 -5.33 -7.54
CA ARG A 53 10.56 -4.87 -8.60
C ARG A 53 10.11 -3.62 -9.34
N ARG A 54 8.84 -3.22 -9.25
CA ARG A 54 8.34 -1.97 -9.83
C ARG A 54 8.32 -0.88 -8.78
N TYR A 55 8.72 0.32 -9.15
CA TYR A 55 8.60 1.51 -8.29
C TYR A 55 7.29 2.28 -8.52
N GLU A 56 6.66 2.08 -9.67
CA GLU A 56 5.47 2.80 -10.13
C GLU A 56 4.19 2.41 -9.35
N CYS A 57 3.30 3.39 -9.20
CA CYS A 57 1.93 3.21 -8.74
C CYS A 57 1.08 2.56 -9.83
N ASP A 58 0.27 1.57 -9.45
CA ASP A 58 -0.55 0.82 -10.39
C ASP A 58 -1.69 1.65 -11.03
N ASP A 59 -1.98 2.86 -10.52
CA ASP A 59 -3.02 3.75 -11.05
C ASP A 59 -2.47 5.01 -11.73
N CYS A 60 -1.43 5.64 -11.16
CA CYS A 60 -0.94 6.95 -11.63
C CYS A 60 0.51 6.97 -12.11
N GLY A 61 1.27 5.88 -11.97
CA GLY A 61 2.68 5.83 -12.39
C GLY A 61 3.70 6.49 -11.44
N ASP A 62 3.28 7.39 -10.53
CA ASP A 62 4.18 7.98 -9.52
C ASP A 62 4.85 6.93 -8.62
N PHE A 63 5.91 7.32 -7.91
CA PHE A 63 6.57 6.43 -6.95
C PHE A 63 5.59 5.90 -5.88
N ALA A 64 5.39 4.58 -5.89
CA ALA A 64 4.57 3.86 -4.94
C ALA A 64 5.39 3.40 -3.74
N GLY A 65 5.37 4.17 -2.65
CA GLY A 65 6.02 3.81 -1.38
C GLY A 65 5.26 2.78 -0.52
N TYR A 66 4.05 2.39 -0.93
CA TYR A 66 3.18 1.50 -0.17
C TYR A 66 2.71 0.32 -1.03
N LEU A 67 2.45 -0.80 -0.35
CA LEU A 67 1.77 -1.95 -0.92
C LEU A 67 0.46 -2.15 -0.19
N PHE A 68 -0.65 -2.12 -0.95
CA PHE A 68 -1.97 -2.47 -0.46
C PHE A 68 -2.11 -3.99 -0.46
N LEU A 69 -2.21 -4.57 0.73
CA LEU A 69 -2.07 -6.01 0.95
C LEU A 69 -3.29 -6.80 0.48
N LEU A 70 -4.48 -6.20 0.43
CA LEU A 70 -5.72 -6.90 0.05
C LEU A 70 -5.73 -7.36 -1.41
N SER A 71 -5.30 -6.51 -2.34
CA SER A 71 -5.17 -6.84 -3.77
C SER A 71 -3.72 -6.89 -4.27
N CYS A 72 -2.73 -6.80 -3.36
CA CYS A 72 -1.30 -6.80 -3.69
C CYS A 72 -0.93 -5.72 -4.74
N ARG A 73 -1.52 -4.53 -4.62
CA ARG A 73 -1.29 -3.38 -5.52
C ARG A 73 -0.26 -2.43 -4.93
N ARG A 74 0.63 -1.89 -5.77
CA ARG A 74 1.54 -0.81 -5.38
C ARG A 74 0.81 0.52 -5.53
N VAL A 75 0.89 1.35 -4.48
CA VAL A 75 0.16 2.61 -4.43
C VAL A 75 1.04 3.73 -3.88
N CYS A 76 0.95 4.92 -4.49
CA CYS A 76 1.55 6.14 -3.96
C CYS A 76 0.73 6.69 -2.79
N HIS A 77 1.26 7.66 -2.04
CA HIS A 77 0.51 8.26 -0.94
C HIS A 77 -0.80 8.92 -1.43
N PHE A 78 -0.77 9.57 -2.60
CA PHE A 78 -1.91 10.31 -3.14
C PHE A 78 -3.08 9.37 -3.47
N CYS A 79 -2.86 8.36 -4.32
CA CYS A 79 -3.88 7.35 -4.64
C CYS A 79 -4.40 6.66 -3.39
N LEU A 80 -3.53 6.28 -2.44
CA LEU A 80 -3.96 5.67 -1.19
C LEU A 80 -4.89 6.60 -0.39
N HIS A 81 -4.61 7.89 -0.37
CA HIS A 81 -5.32 8.88 0.42
C HIS A 81 -6.67 9.25 -0.17
N TYR A 82 -6.77 9.37 -1.50
CA TYR A 82 -7.94 9.88 -2.20
C TYR A 82 -8.80 8.80 -2.88
N ASP A 83 -8.20 7.77 -3.49
CA ASP A 83 -8.94 6.81 -4.31
C ASP A 83 -9.73 5.82 -3.45
N MET A 84 -11.04 5.74 -3.66
CA MET A 84 -11.94 4.84 -2.94
C MET A 84 -11.60 3.36 -3.12
N ALA A 85 -10.89 2.96 -4.18
CA ALA A 85 -10.44 1.59 -4.37
C ALA A 85 -9.59 1.06 -3.20
N TYR A 86 -8.81 1.93 -2.56
CA TYR A 86 -7.94 1.58 -1.43
C TYR A 86 -8.58 1.75 -0.05
N LEU A 87 -9.89 2.00 0.00
CA LEU A 87 -10.64 2.04 1.25
C LEU A 87 -11.31 0.68 1.48
N PRO A 88 -10.81 -0.16 2.41
CA PRO A 88 -11.46 -1.41 2.73
C PRO A 88 -12.82 -1.14 3.37
N ILE A 89 -13.81 -1.98 3.05
CA ILE A 89 -15.17 -1.83 3.55
C ILE A 89 -15.53 -2.94 4.53
N TYR A 90 -16.60 -2.71 5.29
CA TYR A 90 -17.17 -3.73 6.15
C TYR A 90 -17.83 -4.82 5.30
N PRO A 91 -17.63 -6.10 5.64
CA PRO A 91 -18.32 -7.19 4.97
C PRO A 91 -19.82 -7.14 5.25
N GLY A 92 -20.62 -7.52 4.26
CA GLY A 92 -22.04 -7.74 4.39
C GLY A 92 -22.37 -9.00 5.20
N LYS A 93 -23.67 -9.23 5.41
CA LYS A 93 -24.17 -10.45 6.09
C LYS A 93 -23.98 -11.71 5.23
N ALA A 94 -24.04 -11.57 3.91
CA ALA A 94 -23.83 -12.67 2.98
C ALA A 94 -22.34 -13.01 2.88
N ARG A 95 -21.97 -14.24 3.26
CA ARG A 95 -20.61 -14.74 3.11
C ARG A 95 -20.43 -15.25 1.69
N SER A 96 -19.83 -14.45 0.80
CA SER A 96 -19.21 -15.03 -0.39
C SER A 96 -17.91 -15.72 0.04
N HIS A 97 -17.67 -16.93 -0.44
CA HIS A 97 -16.52 -17.75 -0.01
C HIS A 97 -15.19 -17.36 -0.70
N ILE A 98 -15.22 -16.48 -1.72
CA ILE A 98 -14.07 -16.23 -2.61
C ILE A 98 -13.77 -14.72 -2.68
N GLN A 99 -13.51 -14.08 -1.53
CA GLN A 99 -13.05 -12.68 -1.53
C GLN A 99 -11.94 -12.42 -0.51
N PRO A 100 -10.97 -11.53 -0.83
CA PRO A 100 -9.94 -11.10 0.10
C PRO A 100 -10.57 -10.48 1.34
N ARG A 101 -10.53 -11.23 2.45
CA ARG A 101 -10.99 -10.78 3.76
C ARG A 101 -9.78 -10.67 4.67
N MET A 102 -9.66 -9.51 5.30
CA MET A 102 -8.65 -9.27 6.31
C MET A 102 -9.26 -9.16 7.70
N THR A 103 -8.45 -9.44 8.71
CA THR A 103 -8.73 -9.07 10.11
C THR A 103 -7.74 -7.99 10.51
N ILE A 104 -8.24 -6.86 11.03
CA ILE A 104 -7.38 -5.78 11.53
C ILE A 104 -6.54 -6.28 12.69
N VAL A 105 -5.26 -5.89 12.72
CA VAL A 105 -4.38 -6.11 13.86
C VAL A 105 -4.78 -5.14 14.97
N PRO A 106 -5.16 -5.61 16.17
CA PRO A 106 -5.55 -4.70 17.24
C PRO A 106 -4.42 -3.77 17.63
N GLY A 107 -4.71 -2.48 17.79
CA GLY A 107 -3.68 -1.51 18.12
C GLY A 107 -4.09 -0.07 17.95
N LEU A 108 -3.22 0.83 18.43
CA LEU A 108 -3.34 2.25 18.17
C LEU A 108 -2.79 2.54 16.78
N TYR A 109 -3.65 3.05 15.90
CA TYR A 109 -3.25 3.50 14.59
C TYR A 109 -3.20 5.03 14.61
N ALA A 110 -2.02 5.60 14.40
CA ALA A 110 -1.77 7.04 14.54
C ALA A 110 -2.75 7.91 13.73
N MET A 111 -3.10 7.48 12.51
CA MET A 111 -4.06 8.19 11.64
C MET A 111 -5.51 8.17 12.16
N ILE A 112 -5.81 7.30 13.11
CA ILE A 112 -7.17 7.06 13.64
C ILE A 112 -7.32 7.73 15.02
N GLY A 113 -6.21 7.95 15.74
CA GLY A 113 -6.21 8.54 17.08
C GLY A 113 -6.89 7.69 18.15
N ARG A 114 -7.33 6.47 17.81
CA ARG A 114 -7.97 5.51 18.71
C ARG A 114 -7.46 4.10 18.48
N ARG A 115 -7.58 3.27 19.51
CA ARG A 115 -7.34 1.84 19.41
C ARG A 115 -8.45 1.21 18.57
N LEU A 116 -8.06 0.39 17.60
CA LEU A 116 -8.99 -0.49 16.90
C LEU A 116 -8.84 -1.91 17.44
N ASP A 117 -9.98 -2.57 17.61
CA ASP A 117 -10.05 -3.99 17.96
C ASP A 117 -10.13 -4.87 16.70
N ARG A 118 -10.21 -6.19 16.91
CA ARG A 118 -10.33 -7.15 15.80
C ARG A 118 -11.63 -6.89 15.05
N LEU A 119 -11.47 -6.41 13.83
CA LEU A 119 -12.55 -6.14 12.90
C LEU A 119 -12.22 -6.77 11.55
N ALA A 120 -13.20 -7.36 10.90
CA ALA A 120 -13.03 -7.89 9.57
C ALA A 120 -13.36 -6.83 8.51
N LEU A 121 -12.50 -6.70 7.51
CA LEU A 121 -12.69 -5.83 6.35
C LEU A 121 -12.48 -6.64 5.07
N ILE A 122 -13.03 -6.13 3.97
CA ILE A 122 -12.90 -6.71 2.65
C ILE A 122 -12.40 -5.65 1.67
N ASP A 123 -11.76 -6.10 0.60
CA ASP A 123 -11.40 -5.23 -0.50
C ASP A 123 -12.67 -4.70 -1.20
N ARG A 124 -12.74 -3.39 -1.41
CA ARG A 124 -13.87 -2.73 -2.09
C ARG A 124 -14.06 -3.27 -3.51
N ALA A 125 -12.97 -3.67 -4.18
CA ALA A 125 -13.04 -4.23 -5.53
C ALA A 125 -13.90 -5.49 -5.59
N PHE A 126 -13.92 -6.30 -4.52
CA PHE A 126 -14.66 -7.56 -4.44
C PHE A 126 -16.01 -7.44 -3.71
N ALA A 127 -16.35 -6.25 -3.24
CA ALA A 127 -17.62 -5.99 -2.58
C ALA A 127 -18.79 -6.00 -3.57
N THR A 128 -19.89 -6.64 -3.16
CA THR A 128 -21.17 -6.62 -3.88
C THR A 128 -21.74 -5.20 -3.96
N PRO A 129 -22.60 -4.91 -4.96
CA PRO A 129 -23.30 -3.62 -5.04
C PRO A 129 -24.06 -3.28 -3.76
N ALA A 130 -24.67 -4.27 -3.11
CA ALA A 130 -25.37 -4.11 -1.83
C ALA A 130 -24.41 -3.73 -0.68
N GLU A 131 -23.22 -4.33 -0.58
CA GLU A 131 -22.21 -3.96 0.43
C GLU A 131 -21.68 -2.54 0.20
N ARG A 132 -21.42 -2.18 -1.06
CA ARG A 132 -21.03 -0.81 -1.44
C ARG A 132 -22.15 0.18 -1.08
N PHE A 133 -23.41 -0.17 -1.36
CA PHE A 133 -24.57 0.65 -1.06
C PHE A 133 -24.84 0.78 0.44
N ILE A 134 -24.75 -0.31 1.22
CA ILE A 134 -24.84 -0.27 2.69
C ILE A 134 -23.72 0.61 3.25
N TYR A 135 -22.50 0.50 2.71
CA TYR A 135 -21.40 1.38 3.09
C TYR A 135 -21.76 2.86 2.85
N HIS A 136 -22.37 3.20 1.70
CA HIS A 136 -22.85 4.55 1.40
C HIS A 136 -24.03 4.99 2.29
N ASN A 137 -25.01 4.11 2.55
CA ASN A 137 -26.26 4.45 3.27
C ASN A 137 -26.18 4.42 4.79
N ARG A 138 -25.32 3.60 5.39
CA ARG A 138 -25.07 3.65 6.85
C ARG A 138 -24.40 4.96 7.27
N GLN A 139 -24.05 5.81 6.31
CA GLN A 139 -23.32 7.06 6.45
C GLN A 139 -24.15 8.26 5.96
N THR A 140 -25.26 8.54 6.64
CA THR A 140 -25.96 9.84 6.56
C THR A 140 -25.22 10.98 7.29
N SER A 141 -23.98 10.77 7.77
CA SER A 141 -23.10 11.85 8.25
C SER A 141 -21.91 12.04 7.30
N LYS A 142 -21.77 13.26 6.76
CA LYS A 142 -20.81 13.74 5.74
C LYS A 142 -19.31 13.65 6.12
N SER A 143 -18.88 12.67 6.92
CA SER A 143 -17.60 12.71 7.64
C SER A 143 -16.55 11.67 7.22
N TRP A 144 -16.88 10.62 6.44
CA TRP A 144 -15.99 9.44 6.31
C TRP A 144 -15.58 9.03 4.89
N GLU A 145 -16.15 9.62 3.83
CA GLU A 145 -15.56 9.63 2.48
C GLU A 145 -14.48 10.72 2.33
N ARG A 146 -13.78 11.01 3.44
CA ARG A 146 -12.75 12.04 3.45
C ARG A 146 -11.44 11.45 2.92
N PRO A 147 -10.67 12.25 2.17
CA PRO A 147 -9.26 12.01 1.97
C PRO A 147 -8.61 11.60 3.30
N GLY A 148 -7.90 10.46 3.29
CA GLY A 148 -7.20 9.99 4.48
C GLY A 148 -8.03 9.26 5.52
N HIS A 149 -9.17 8.67 5.13
CA HIS A 149 -9.93 7.79 6.01
C HIS A 149 -9.02 6.76 6.72
N PRO A 150 -9.02 6.73 8.07
CA PRO A 150 -8.32 5.78 8.92
C PRO A 150 -8.11 4.35 8.40
N LEU A 151 -9.18 3.72 7.92
CA LEU A 151 -9.15 2.31 7.50
C LEU A 151 -8.28 2.06 6.25
N ARG A 152 -7.94 3.10 5.47
CA ARG A 152 -7.00 2.98 4.35
C ARG A 152 -5.63 2.50 4.82
N TYR A 153 -5.25 2.87 6.04
CA TYR A 153 -3.91 2.61 6.56
C TYR A 153 -3.79 1.28 7.32
N VAL A 154 -4.90 0.57 7.57
CA VAL A 154 -4.88 -0.72 8.29
C VAL A 154 -4.51 -1.91 7.39
N SER A 155 -4.56 -1.71 6.08
CA SER A 155 -4.39 -2.72 5.02
C SER A 155 -3.17 -2.46 4.13
N VAL A 156 -2.34 -1.46 4.48
CA VAL A 156 -1.13 -1.11 3.75
C VAL A 156 0.11 -1.37 4.56
N VAL A 157 1.20 -1.58 3.85
CA VAL A 157 2.54 -1.67 4.41
C VAL A 157 3.48 -0.79 3.59
N ARG A 158 4.41 -0.11 4.26
CA ARG A 158 5.50 0.57 3.55
C ARG A 158 6.39 -0.48 2.90
N ALA A 159 6.65 -0.35 1.61
CA ALA A 159 7.43 -1.32 0.85
C ALA A 159 8.49 -0.60 0.00
N PRO A 160 9.74 -1.10 -0.04
CA PRO A 160 10.74 -0.58 -0.96
C PRO A 160 10.40 -1.02 -2.40
N TRP A 161 11.14 -0.49 -3.35
CA TRP A 161 11.28 -1.12 -4.66
C TRP A 161 12.67 -1.74 -4.78
N PHE A 162 12.77 -2.85 -5.49
CA PHE A 162 14.00 -3.61 -5.67
C PHE A 162 14.67 -3.19 -6.96
N ASN A 163 15.73 -2.40 -6.83
CA ASN A 163 16.61 -2.08 -7.93
C ASN A 163 17.52 -3.28 -8.18
N THR A 164 17.11 -4.13 -9.14
CA THR A 164 17.88 -5.32 -9.50
C THR A 164 19.22 -4.99 -10.16
N ALA A 165 19.35 -3.82 -10.80
CA ALA A 165 20.60 -3.40 -11.44
C ALA A 165 21.69 -3.08 -10.39
N GLN A 166 21.30 -2.52 -9.25
CA GLN A 166 22.23 -2.17 -8.16
C GLN A 166 22.22 -3.20 -7.01
N GLY A 167 21.30 -4.18 -7.04
CA GLY A 167 21.14 -5.14 -5.95
C GLY A 167 20.63 -4.50 -4.64
N GLN A 168 19.99 -3.34 -4.73
CA GLN A 168 19.60 -2.50 -3.59
C GLN A 168 18.08 -2.34 -3.47
N ALA A 169 17.63 -2.09 -2.25
CA ALA A 169 16.25 -1.75 -1.95
C ALA A 169 16.14 -0.25 -1.70
N GLU A 170 15.34 0.41 -2.52
CA GLU A 170 15.18 1.85 -2.51
C GLU A 170 13.79 2.23 -1.99
N TRP A 171 13.73 3.30 -1.19
CA TRP A 171 12.50 3.70 -0.49
C TRP A 171 11.86 4.99 -1.01
N GLY A 172 12.50 5.59 -2.01
CA GLY A 172 12.21 6.93 -2.52
C GLY A 172 12.51 8.02 -1.49
N PHE A 173 12.68 9.25 -1.98
CA PHE A 173 12.92 10.42 -1.16
C PHE A 173 11.88 11.52 -1.45
N HIS A 174 11.77 12.48 -0.55
CA HIS A 174 10.86 13.61 -0.66
C HIS A 174 11.61 14.84 -1.19
N CYS A 175 10.88 15.75 -1.84
CA CYS A 175 11.43 17.03 -2.27
C CYS A 175 11.41 18.03 -1.11
N VAL A 176 12.56 18.61 -0.76
CA VAL A 176 12.65 19.66 0.27
C VAL A 176 11.88 20.93 -0.13
N GLY A 177 11.90 21.29 -1.41
CA GLY A 177 11.15 22.41 -2.00
C GLY A 177 9.64 22.26 -1.89
N CYS A 178 9.15 21.03 -1.74
CA CYS A 178 7.74 20.71 -1.61
C CYS A 178 7.28 20.55 -0.16
N SER A 179 8.17 20.67 0.84
CA SER A 179 7.91 20.26 2.23
C SER A 179 6.64 20.85 2.86
N ASN A 180 6.25 22.07 2.48
CA ASN A 180 5.08 22.79 3.01
C ASN A 180 3.88 22.85 2.05
N LEU A 181 3.96 22.16 0.91
CA LEU A 181 2.97 22.23 -0.16
C LEU A 181 2.10 20.98 -0.18
N SER A 182 0.79 21.16 -0.31
CA SER A 182 -0.21 20.08 -0.25
C SER A 182 -0.92 19.84 -1.59
N ARG A 183 -0.50 20.53 -2.65
CA ARG A 183 -1.09 20.41 -3.99
C ARG A 183 -0.14 19.71 -4.94
N PHE A 184 -0.69 18.88 -5.82
CA PHE A 184 0.05 18.32 -6.95
C PHE A 184 0.44 19.45 -7.91
N PRO A 185 1.62 19.41 -8.58
CA PRO A 185 2.68 18.39 -8.55
C PRO A 185 3.62 18.44 -7.32
N ARG A 186 3.54 19.50 -6.51
CA ARG A 186 4.44 19.77 -5.38
C ARG A 186 3.96 19.23 -4.03
N HIS A 187 3.24 18.11 -3.99
CA HIS A 187 2.72 17.60 -2.72
C HIS A 187 3.86 17.04 -1.85
N TRP A 188 3.98 17.48 -0.60
CA TRP A 188 5.09 17.13 0.32
C TRP A 188 5.29 15.63 0.56
N ARG A 189 4.19 14.86 0.59
CA ARG A 189 4.24 13.38 0.69
C ARG A 189 4.53 12.65 -0.63
N ARG A 190 4.64 13.35 -1.76
CA ARG A 190 5.10 12.75 -3.03
C ARG A 190 6.53 12.26 -2.84
N LYS A 191 6.84 11.13 -3.46
CA LYS A 191 8.16 10.49 -3.40
C LYS A 191 8.70 10.33 -4.80
N PHE A 192 10.02 10.26 -4.90
CA PHE A 192 10.71 10.21 -6.17
C PHE A 192 11.83 9.16 -6.13
N THR A 193 12.13 8.60 -7.31
CA THR A 193 13.45 8.00 -7.60
C THR A 193 14.37 9.10 -8.11
N ALA A 194 15.67 8.81 -8.29
CA ALA A 194 16.57 9.76 -8.92
C ALA A 194 16.09 10.17 -10.34
N ALA A 195 15.55 9.21 -11.10
CA ALA A 195 15.02 9.46 -12.44
C ALA A 195 13.76 10.34 -12.41
N THR A 196 12.74 9.97 -11.63
CA THR A 196 11.49 10.76 -11.58
C THR A 196 11.65 12.09 -10.85
N PHE A 197 12.70 12.25 -10.04
CA PHE A 197 13.02 13.54 -9.43
C PHE A 197 13.57 14.53 -10.46
N LYS A 198 14.30 14.07 -11.48
CA LYS A 198 14.77 14.92 -12.57
C LYS A 198 13.58 15.51 -13.34
N GLU A 199 12.61 14.66 -13.68
CA GLU A 199 11.33 15.09 -14.30
C GLU A 199 10.59 16.11 -13.41
N HIS A 200 10.60 15.90 -12.09
CA HIS A 200 10.01 16.85 -11.13
C HIS A 200 10.72 18.20 -11.13
N LEU A 201 12.05 18.25 -11.27
CA LEU A 201 12.79 19.51 -11.38
C LEU A 201 12.51 20.22 -12.71
N GLU A 202 12.31 19.47 -13.80
CA GLU A 202 11.90 20.02 -15.10
C GLU A 202 10.48 20.61 -15.04
N GLU A 203 9.56 19.98 -14.30
CA GLU A 203 8.18 20.45 -14.13
C GLU A 203 8.06 21.63 -13.12
N CYS A 204 8.83 21.58 -12.03
CA CYS A 204 8.67 22.50 -10.89
C CYS A 204 9.79 23.53 -10.76
N GLY A 205 10.84 23.47 -11.56
CA GLY A 205 12.02 24.31 -11.45
C GLY A 205 13.04 23.83 -10.40
N GLU A 206 14.24 24.40 -10.47
CA GLU A 206 15.37 24.06 -9.59
C GLU A 206 15.12 24.47 -8.13
N ILE A 207 15.83 23.82 -7.19
CA ILE A 207 15.66 24.07 -5.76
C ILE A 207 16.81 24.94 -5.23
N THR A 208 16.50 26.15 -4.76
CA THR A 208 17.46 27.04 -4.09
C THR A 208 16.91 27.47 -2.73
N ASN A 209 17.76 27.46 -1.70
CA ASN A 209 17.37 27.80 -0.33
C ASN A 209 16.13 27.02 0.18
N GLY A 210 16.01 25.75 -0.23
CA GLY A 210 14.93 24.86 0.18
C GLY A 210 13.57 25.16 -0.47
N ARG A 211 13.52 25.93 -1.57
CA ARG A 211 12.30 26.23 -2.33
C ARG A 211 12.54 26.06 -3.83
N HIS A 212 11.47 25.73 -4.56
CA HIS A 212 11.48 25.77 -6.01
C HIS A 212 11.59 27.22 -6.50
N ILE A 213 12.46 27.46 -7.47
CA ILE A 213 12.47 28.68 -8.28
C ILE A 213 11.55 28.38 -9.45
N ASP A 214 10.37 29.00 -9.47
CA ASP A 214 9.41 28.84 -10.56
C ASP A 214 10.07 29.24 -11.89
N VAL A 215 9.92 28.38 -12.91
CA VAL A 215 10.41 28.61 -14.28
C VAL A 215 9.53 29.63 -14.98
#